data_AF-A0A524QVV5-F1
#
_entry.id   AF-A0A524QVV5-F1
#
_cell.length_a   1.000
_cell.length_b   1.000
_cell.length_c   1.000
_cell.angle_alpha   90.00
_cell.angle_beta   90.00
_cell.angle_gamma   90.00
#
_symmetry.space_group_name_H-M   'P 1'
#
loop_
_entity.id
_entity.type
_entity.pdbx_description
1 polymer ?
#
loop_
_entity_poly.entity_id
_entity_poly.type
_entity_poly.pdbx_seq_one_letter_code
_entity_poly.pdbx_strand_id
1 'polypeptide(L)'
;MSGSTVAWIARPISITTRRNSAWGCWTGFGPRPSIPRLPTMDPPSPRLGMKADRNGPWALPWKRWKKRWQRGGCSMSKGYTLNELLIITCAKEIRDYENVILGVGLPTTAGALAKALYAPHATLMMESGIIDFEPLVPLNHIADAHSCRGFSYATDLFSAFTMTYRGFIDVCFLGVGQVDKYGNLNTTCIGDYHKPTLRLPGSGGAADFISYAKRTVLTLRGGEFVEKLDYFTSPGYLEGGDSRDRTGFFPKESGPSMLLTPKGVFKFDAETKELYLAQLHPGVTVEAVRRDIPWDLKVAPDLTQTERPSDREIDFVRQFAPTESAGRALAMELSIEAVLKQAQERGKE
;
A
#
# COMPACT_ATOMS: atom_id res chain seq x y z
N MET A 1 -10.16 45.64 -38.07
CA MET A 1 -9.26 45.40 -39.22
C MET A 1 -7.89 45.91 -38.78
N SER A 2 -6.78 45.20 -38.71
CA SER A 2 -6.28 43.87 -39.09
C SER A 2 -5.03 43.69 -38.22
N GLY A 3 -4.83 42.62 -37.45
CA GLY A 3 -4.48 41.30 -37.95
C GLY A 3 -2.97 41.22 -38.20
N SER A 4 -2.17 40.87 -37.19
CA SER A 4 -0.74 40.54 -37.33
C SER A 4 -0.49 39.21 -36.64
N THR A 5 -0.65 38.13 -37.40
CA THR A 5 -0.33 36.76 -37.02
C THR A 5 1.16 36.54 -37.28
N VAL A 6 1.95 36.30 -36.23
CA VAL A 6 3.34 35.79 -36.38
C VAL A 6 3.32 34.32 -36.02
N ALA A 7 3.37 33.49 -37.06
CA ALA A 7 3.52 32.05 -36.97
C ALA A 7 4.94 31.70 -36.51
N TRP A 8 5.05 30.96 -35.41
CA TRP A 8 6.30 30.31 -35.02
C TRP A 8 6.45 29.01 -35.83
N ILE A 9 7.41 29.05 -36.75
CA ILE A 9 7.83 27.92 -37.58
C ILE A 9 8.54 26.90 -36.69
N ALA A 10 7.93 25.72 -36.52
CA ALA A 10 8.58 24.56 -35.95
C ALA A 10 9.72 24.10 -36.89
N ARG A 11 10.95 24.10 -36.40
CA ARG A 11 12.09 23.46 -37.06
C ARG A 11 12.13 21.98 -36.64
N PRO A 12 11.98 21.01 -37.56
CA PRO A 12 12.23 19.61 -37.24
C PRO A 12 13.74 19.37 -37.20
N ILE A 13 14.25 18.86 -36.08
CA ILE A 13 15.60 18.30 -35.99
C ILE A 13 15.55 16.92 -36.65
N SER A 14 16.19 16.80 -37.81
CA SER A 14 16.38 15.54 -38.51
C SER A 14 17.53 14.75 -37.87
N ILE A 15 17.20 13.64 -37.23
CA ILE A 15 18.18 12.58 -36.93
C ILE A 15 18.17 11.61 -38.11
N THR A 16 19.30 11.55 -38.80
CA THR A 16 19.58 10.67 -39.93
C THR A 16 19.60 9.20 -39.50
N THR A 17 18.51 8.47 -39.74
CA THR A 17 18.52 7.01 -39.74
C THR A 17 19.09 6.50 -41.07
N ARG A 18 20.24 5.82 -41.04
CA ARG A 18 20.69 5.00 -42.17
C ARG A 18 19.66 3.89 -42.42
N ARG A 19 18.97 3.98 -43.56
CA ARG A 19 18.24 2.85 -44.16
C ARG A 19 19.27 1.85 -44.69
N ASN A 20 19.26 0.63 -44.19
CA ASN A 20 19.66 -0.53 -44.98
C ASN A 20 18.39 -1.20 -45.49
N SER A 21 18.22 -1.13 -46.81
CA SER A 21 17.18 -1.78 -47.58
C SER A 21 17.60 -3.21 -47.90
N ALA A 22 16.82 -4.19 -47.46
CA ALA A 22 16.72 -5.50 -48.11
C ALA A 22 15.36 -6.13 -47.75
N TRP A 23 14.32 -5.73 -48.48
CA TRP A 23 13.11 -6.53 -48.60
C TRP A 23 13.32 -7.50 -49.76
N GLY A 24 13.42 -8.79 -49.44
CA GLY A 24 13.40 -9.89 -50.39
C GLY A 24 12.32 -10.87 -49.97
N CYS A 25 11.21 -10.86 -50.72
CA CYS A 25 10.11 -11.81 -50.65
C CYS A 25 10.63 -13.22 -50.99
N TRP A 26 10.42 -14.21 -50.12
CA TRP A 26 10.53 -15.64 -50.47
C TRP A 26 9.44 -16.46 -49.75
N THR A 27 8.37 -16.68 -50.49
CA THR A 27 7.49 -17.85 -50.35
C THR A 27 8.27 -19.12 -50.74
N GLY A 28 8.32 -20.13 -49.87
CA GLY A 28 8.89 -21.44 -50.22
C GLY A 28 9.13 -22.33 -49.00
N PHE A 29 8.23 -23.29 -48.79
CA PHE A 29 8.46 -24.43 -47.89
C PHE A 29 9.62 -25.28 -48.41
N GLY A 30 10.69 -25.41 -47.62
CA GLY A 30 11.78 -26.38 -47.80
C GLY A 30 12.06 -27.11 -46.48
N PRO A 31 12.64 -28.33 -46.50
CA PRO A 31 12.67 -29.21 -45.33
C PRO A 31 13.59 -28.66 -44.23
N ARG A 32 13.18 -28.87 -42.97
CA ARG A 32 13.92 -28.41 -41.78
C ARG A 32 15.36 -28.93 -41.78
N PRO A 33 16.37 -28.09 -41.50
CA PRO A 33 17.72 -28.59 -41.23
C PRO A 33 17.71 -29.34 -39.89
N SER A 34 18.37 -30.50 -39.87
CA SER A 34 18.54 -31.34 -38.68
C SER A 34 19.39 -30.62 -37.63
N ILE A 35 18.79 -30.33 -36.47
CA ILE A 35 19.48 -29.83 -35.28
C ILE A 35 20.42 -30.94 -34.75
N PRO A 36 21.71 -30.67 -34.50
CA PRO A 36 22.58 -31.64 -33.85
C PRO A 36 22.08 -31.93 -32.44
N ARG A 37 21.92 -33.20 -32.07
CA ARG A 37 21.59 -33.59 -30.70
C ARG A 37 22.75 -33.18 -29.78
N LEU A 38 22.47 -32.31 -28.82
CA LEU A 38 23.35 -32.09 -27.68
C LEU A 38 23.53 -33.41 -26.93
N PRO A 39 24.75 -33.73 -26.43
CA PRO A 39 24.96 -34.94 -25.65
C PRO A 39 24.12 -34.88 -24.38
N THR A 40 23.41 -35.98 -24.10
CA THR A 40 22.68 -36.19 -22.85
C THR A 40 23.69 -36.27 -21.71
N MET A 41 23.74 -35.24 -20.88
CA MET A 41 24.37 -35.32 -19.56
C MET A 41 23.41 -36.11 -18.66
N ASP A 42 23.86 -37.27 -18.17
CA ASP A 42 23.17 -37.98 -17.09
C ASP A 42 23.08 -37.08 -15.84
N PRO A 43 21.97 -37.13 -15.08
CA PRO A 43 21.84 -36.36 -13.86
C PRO A 43 22.92 -36.82 -12.86
N PRO A 44 23.62 -35.89 -12.17
CA PRO A 44 24.67 -36.29 -11.25
C PRO A 44 24.08 -37.06 -10.07
N SER A 45 24.69 -38.21 -9.78
CA SER A 45 24.38 -39.04 -8.62
C SER A 45 24.57 -38.25 -7.31
N PRO A 46 23.66 -38.36 -6.33
CA PRO A 46 23.78 -37.64 -5.08
C PRO A 46 24.73 -38.39 -4.15
N ARG A 47 25.95 -37.88 -3.95
CA ARG A 47 26.74 -38.10 -2.72
C ARG A 47 28.04 -37.29 -2.69
N LEU A 48 28.00 -36.16 -1.98
CA LEU A 48 28.96 -35.84 -0.90
C LEU A 48 28.43 -34.62 -0.14
N GLY A 49 28.31 -34.78 1.18
CA GLY A 49 27.47 -33.97 2.04
C GLY A 49 27.85 -32.50 2.15
N MET A 50 26.87 -31.63 1.87
CA MET A 50 26.62 -30.45 2.69
C MET A 50 25.22 -30.63 3.29
N LYS A 51 25.17 -31.10 4.54
CA LYS A 51 23.95 -30.99 5.33
C LYS A 51 23.69 -29.50 5.52
N ALA A 52 22.58 -29.01 4.97
CA ALA A 52 22.07 -27.69 5.33
C ALA A 52 21.90 -27.67 6.86
N ASP A 53 22.75 -26.91 7.54
CA ASP A 53 22.67 -26.74 8.98
C ASP A 53 21.37 -26.00 9.31
N ARG A 54 20.36 -26.78 9.69
CA ARG A 54 19.04 -26.29 10.13
C ARG A 54 19.10 -25.59 11.50
N ASN A 55 20.28 -25.44 12.10
CA ASN A 55 20.52 -24.83 13.42
C ASN A 55 21.51 -23.64 13.39
N GLY A 56 21.78 -23.03 12.23
CA GLY A 56 22.56 -21.80 12.17
C GLY A 56 21.92 -20.64 12.97
N PRO A 57 22.70 -19.65 13.44
CA PRO A 57 22.23 -18.56 14.31
C PRO A 57 21.11 -17.68 13.69
N TRP A 58 20.85 -17.85 12.40
CA TRP A 58 19.79 -17.14 11.66
C TRP A 58 18.50 -17.96 11.48
N ALA A 59 18.48 -19.25 11.84
CA ALA A 59 17.33 -20.17 11.69
C ALA A 59 16.40 -20.21 12.92
N LEU A 60 16.68 -19.40 13.94
CA LEU A 60 16.09 -19.49 15.27
C LEU A 60 15.03 -18.44 15.68
N PRO A 61 14.55 -17.49 14.85
CA PRO A 61 13.36 -16.75 15.22
C PRO A 61 12.13 -17.68 15.15
N TRP A 62 11.80 -18.28 14.01
CA TRP A 62 10.44 -18.80 13.76
C TRP A 62 9.97 -19.97 14.64
N LYS A 63 10.85 -20.90 15.05
CA LYS A 63 10.45 -22.11 15.81
C LYS A 63 10.16 -21.85 17.29
N ARG A 64 10.75 -20.80 17.87
CA ARG A 64 10.50 -20.41 19.28
C ARG A 64 9.12 -19.76 19.45
N TRP A 65 8.53 -19.26 18.36
CA TRP A 65 7.23 -18.59 18.36
C TRP A 65 6.08 -19.58 18.50
N LYS A 66 6.09 -20.75 17.83
CA LYS A 66 4.97 -21.71 17.92
C LYS A 66 4.75 -22.32 19.31
N LYS A 67 5.80 -22.49 20.12
CA LYS A 67 5.71 -23.21 21.41
C LYS A 67 5.26 -22.37 22.61
N ARG A 68 5.29 -21.04 22.54
CA ARG A 68 4.93 -20.17 23.69
C ARG A 68 3.42 -19.96 23.88
N TRP A 69 2.60 -20.35 22.90
CA TRP A 69 1.18 -19.98 22.83
C TRP A 69 0.18 -21.07 23.23
N GLN A 70 0.65 -22.25 23.65
CA GLN A 70 -0.23 -23.40 23.98
C GLN A 70 -0.53 -23.57 25.48
N ARG A 71 -0.27 -22.57 26.34
CA ARG A 71 -0.60 -22.69 27.77
C ARG A 71 -1.19 -21.41 28.34
N GLY A 72 -2.47 -21.48 28.71
CA GLY A 72 -2.96 -20.84 29.92
C GLY A 72 -4.22 -20.00 29.79
N GLY A 73 -5.33 -20.53 30.33
CA GLY A 73 -6.20 -19.82 31.26
C GLY A 73 -7.21 -18.84 30.68
N CYS A 74 -8.42 -18.86 31.25
CA CYS A 74 -9.49 -17.90 31.02
C CYS A 74 -8.98 -16.48 31.32
N SER A 75 -8.55 -15.78 30.27
CA SER A 75 -7.85 -14.49 30.32
C SER A 75 -8.87 -13.37 30.13
N MET A 76 -8.91 -12.40 31.04
CA MET A 76 -9.55 -11.12 30.72
C MET A 76 -8.85 -10.54 29.49
N SER A 77 -9.61 -10.32 28.43
CA SER A 77 -9.10 -9.88 27.13
C SER A 77 -8.25 -8.61 27.25
N LYS A 78 -7.07 -8.56 26.60
CA LYS A 78 -6.10 -7.46 26.76
C LYS A 78 -6.65 -6.12 26.28
N GLY A 79 -6.46 -5.04 27.03
CA GLY A 79 -6.75 -3.69 26.51
C GLY A 79 -5.96 -3.41 25.22
N TYR A 80 -6.55 -2.66 24.29
CA TYR A 80 -5.93 -2.31 23.01
C TYR A 80 -6.04 -0.81 22.73
N THR A 81 -5.12 -0.30 21.91
CA THR A 81 -5.12 1.11 21.47
C THR A 81 -5.90 1.29 20.17
N LEU A 82 -6.31 2.53 19.87
CA LEU A 82 -6.93 2.82 18.58
C LEU A 82 -6.00 2.48 17.42
N ASN A 83 -4.70 2.73 17.53
CA ASN A 83 -3.75 2.38 16.47
C ASN A 83 -3.70 0.89 16.20
N GLU A 84 -3.70 0.07 17.25
CA GLU A 84 -3.79 -1.39 17.12
C GLU A 84 -5.06 -1.79 16.36
N LEU A 85 -6.21 -1.22 16.73
CA LEU A 85 -7.48 -1.46 16.01
C LEU A 85 -7.38 -1.10 14.52
N LEU A 86 -6.83 0.07 14.19
CA LEU A 86 -6.74 0.53 12.80
C LEU A 86 -5.79 -0.36 11.96
N ILE A 87 -4.61 -0.70 12.50
CA ILE A 87 -3.65 -1.61 11.86
C ILE A 87 -4.29 -2.96 11.56
N ILE A 88 -4.99 -3.52 12.56
CA ILE A 88 -5.63 -4.83 12.46
C ILE A 88 -6.79 -4.81 11.46
N THR A 89 -7.57 -3.72 11.45
CA THR A 89 -8.66 -3.53 10.48
C THR A 89 -8.12 -3.49 9.06
N CYS A 90 -7.04 -2.74 8.80
CA CYS A 90 -6.37 -2.75 7.49
C CYS A 90 -5.78 -4.11 7.13
N ALA A 91 -5.21 -4.85 8.09
CA ALA A 91 -4.62 -6.15 7.81
C ALA A 91 -5.67 -7.18 7.35
N LYS A 92 -6.90 -7.10 7.88
CA LYS A 92 -8.03 -7.95 7.45
C LYS A 92 -8.49 -7.66 6.02
N GLU A 93 -8.14 -6.50 5.46
CA GLU A 93 -8.41 -6.19 4.05
C GLU A 93 -7.43 -6.86 3.09
N ILE A 94 -6.37 -7.52 3.55
CA ILE A 94 -5.44 -8.25 2.68
C ILE A 94 -5.89 -9.71 2.59
N ARG A 95 -6.16 -10.18 1.37
CA ARG A 95 -6.53 -11.57 1.11
C ARG A 95 -5.29 -12.38 0.76
N ASP A 96 -5.34 -13.67 1.06
CA ASP A 96 -4.25 -14.58 0.72
C ASP A 96 -4.05 -14.62 -0.80
N TYR A 97 -2.79 -14.74 -1.23
CA TYR A 97 -2.34 -14.69 -2.63
C TYR A 97 -2.53 -13.36 -3.39
N GLU A 98 -2.94 -12.27 -2.73
CA GLU A 98 -2.97 -10.95 -3.39
C GLU A 98 -1.56 -10.34 -3.56
N ASN A 99 -1.38 -9.63 -4.66
CA ASN A 99 -0.28 -8.70 -4.88
C ASN A 99 -0.65 -7.34 -4.26
N VAL A 100 0.10 -6.96 -3.23
CA VAL A 100 -0.23 -5.85 -2.34
C VAL A 100 0.81 -4.74 -2.46
N ILE A 101 0.38 -3.54 -2.85
CA ILE A 101 1.21 -2.34 -2.74
C ILE A 101 0.95 -1.66 -1.41
N LEU A 102 2.01 -1.44 -0.64
CA LEU A 102 1.95 -0.86 0.70
C LEU A 102 2.62 0.51 0.73
N GLY A 103 1.95 1.47 1.37
CA GLY A 103 2.59 2.67 1.89
C GLY A 103 3.36 2.42 3.19
N VAL A 104 4.10 3.43 3.64
CA VAL A 104 4.88 3.40 4.89
C VAL A 104 3.98 3.62 6.10
N GLY A 105 4.37 3.08 7.26
CA GLY A 105 3.64 3.19 8.52
C GLY A 105 2.57 2.13 8.66
N LEU A 106 1.35 2.54 9.01
CA LEU A 106 0.20 1.65 9.26
C LEU A 106 0.02 0.58 8.17
N PRO A 107 0.06 0.89 6.86
CA PRO A 107 -0.10 -0.15 5.83
C PRO A 107 1.01 -1.20 5.84
N THR A 108 2.27 -0.82 6.05
CA THR A 108 3.38 -1.79 6.15
C THR A 108 3.21 -2.71 7.35
N THR A 109 2.82 -2.16 8.51
CA THR A 109 2.53 -2.95 9.72
C THR A 109 1.31 -3.86 9.50
N ALA A 110 0.29 -3.39 8.80
CA ALA A 110 -0.87 -4.19 8.42
C ALA A 110 -0.50 -5.34 7.49
N GLY A 111 0.38 -5.10 6.50
CA GLY A 111 0.93 -6.13 5.61
C GLY A 111 1.73 -7.21 6.36
N ALA A 112 2.57 -6.80 7.31
CA ALA A 112 3.31 -7.72 8.17
C ALA A 112 2.37 -8.61 9.00
N LEU A 113 1.36 -8.01 9.63
CA LEU A 113 0.35 -8.72 10.40
C LEU A 113 -0.47 -9.68 9.52
N ALA A 114 -0.88 -9.22 8.34
CA ALA A 114 -1.63 -10.03 7.39
C ALA A 114 -0.82 -11.25 6.97
N LYS A 115 0.43 -11.08 6.54
CA LYS A 115 1.30 -12.20 6.16
C LYS A 115 1.55 -13.17 7.32
N ALA A 116 1.58 -12.68 8.56
CA ALA A 116 1.77 -13.53 9.73
C ALA A 116 0.52 -14.33 10.15
N LEU A 117 -0.68 -13.76 9.98
CA LEU A 117 -1.91 -14.30 10.59
C LEU A 117 -3.05 -14.64 9.62
N TYR A 118 -3.19 -13.93 8.50
CA TYR A 118 -4.37 -14.00 7.63
C TYR A 118 -4.06 -14.48 6.21
N ALA A 119 -2.95 -14.03 5.65
CA ALA A 119 -2.62 -14.11 4.23
C ALA A 119 -1.13 -14.48 4.02
N PRO A 120 -0.69 -15.68 4.44
CA PRO A 120 0.72 -16.09 4.43
C PRO A 120 1.38 -16.11 3.04
N HIS A 121 0.57 -16.15 1.98
CA HIS A 121 1.02 -16.14 0.58
C HIS A 121 0.80 -14.81 -0.12
N ALA A 122 0.42 -13.74 0.60
CA ALA A 122 0.36 -12.39 0.03
C ALA A 122 1.75 -11.91 -0.41
N THR A 123 1.81 -11.37 -1.62
CA THR A 123 3.01 -10.78 -2.21
C THR A 123 3.06 -9.30 -1.83
N LEU A 124 3.87 -8.96 -0.84
CA LEU A 124 4.02 -7.56 -0.39
C LEU A 124 5.04 -6.85 -1.26
N MET A 125 4.65 -5.70 -1.81
CA MET A 125 5.42 -4.96 -2.81
C MET A 125 5.60 -3.51 -2.38
N MET A 126 6.79 -2.97 -2.63
CA MET A 126 7.09 -1.55 -2.47
C MET A 126 7.26 -0.90 -3.86
N GLU A 127 6.81 0.35 -4.02
CA GLU A 127 7.01 1.06 -5.30
C GLU A 127 8.49 1.23 -5.67
N SER A 128 9.39 1.17 -4.68
CA SER A 128 10.85 1.17 -4.88
C SER A 128 11.38 -0.03 -5.69
N GLY A 129 10.56 -1.06 -5.90
CA GLY A 129 10.88 -2.23 -6.73
C GLY A 129 11.26 -3.48 -5.93
N ILE A 130 11.09 -3.48 -4.61
CA ILE A 130 11.23 -4.69 -3.79
C ILE A 130 9.92 -5.48 -3.77
N ILE A 131 9.97 -6.73 -4.24
CA ILE A 131 8.82 -7.60 -4.45
C ILE A 131 8.88 -8.81 -3.53
N ASP A 132 7.74 -9.10 -2.89
CA ASP A 132 7.52 -10.21 -1.97
C ASP A 132 8.52 -10.25 -0.82
N PHE A 133 8.71 -9.11 -0.14
CA PHE A 133 9.56 -9.07 1.04
C PHE A 133 8.91 -9.69 2.27
N GLU A 134 9.76 -10.08 3.22
CA GLU A 134 9.35 -10.50 4.55
C GLU A 134 9.57 -9.34 5.53
N PRO A 135 8.50 -8.68 6.01
CA PRO A 135 8.65 -7.60 6.97
C PRO A 135 9.16 -8.16 8.30
N LEU A 136 10.41 -7.85 8.64
CA LEU A 136 11.01 -8.24 9.93
C LEU A 136 11.02 -7.11 10.95
N VAL A 137 10.97 -5.87 10.46
CA VAL A 137 10.88 -4.64 11.23
C VAL A 137 9.96 -3.66 10.51
N PRO A 138 9.37 -2.68 11.22
CA PRO A 138 8.66 -1.56 10.58
C PRO A 138 9.62 -0.79 9.67
N LEU A 139 9.18 -0.51 8.45
CA LEU A 139 9.96 0.26 7.49
C LEU A 139 9.81 1.75 7.76
N ASN A 140 10.91 2.51 7.66
CA ASN A 140 10.91 3.95 7.88
C ASN A 140 10.57 4.74 6.61
N HIS A 141 10.82 4.15 5.44
CA HIS A 141 10.54 4.79 4.15
C HIS A 141 10.26 3.76 3.05
N ILE A 142 9.80 4.24 1.90
CA ILE A 142 9.37 3.42 0.76
C ILE A 142 10.51 2.56 0.17
N ALA A 143 11.74 3.05 0.24
CA ALA A 143 12.94 2.40 -0.28
C ALA A 143 13.84 1.88 0.84
N ASP A 144 13.27 1.58 2.02
CA ASP A 144 14.04 1.20 3.21
C ASP A 144 14.79 -0.10 2.96
N ALA A 145 16.10 -0.09 3.17
CA ALA A 145 16.97 -1.25 2.97
C ALA A 145 16.57 -2.45 3.84
N HIS A 146 15.84 -2.25 4.92
CA HIS A 146 15.26 -3.34 5.72
C HIS A 146 14.24 -4.17 4.95
N SER A 147 13.63 -3.63 3.89
CA SER A 147 12.77 -4.40 2.96
C SER A 147 13.55 -5.37 2.09
N CYS A 148 14.87 -5.20 1.93
CA CYS A 148 15.73 -6.08 1.13
C CYS A 148 16.08 -7.39 1.84
N ARG A 149 15.35 -7.79 2.88
CA ARG A 149 15.52 -9.09 3.54
C ARG A 149 14.30 -9.97 3.29
N GLY A 150 14.56 -11.20 2.84
CA GLY A 150 13.50 -12.16 2.53
C GLY A 150 12.66 -11.79 1.32
N PHE A 151 13.15 -10.91 0.43
CA PHE A 151 12.49 -10.57 -0.83
C PHE A 151 12.71 -11.64 -1.89
N SER A 152 11.72 -11.82 -2.78
CA SER A 152 11.82 -12.78 -3.89
C SER A 152 12.42 -12.16 -5.14
N TYR A 153 12.16 -10.87 -5.40
CA TYR A 153 12.67 -10.17 -6.58
C TYR A 153 12.89 -8.68 -6.32
N ALA A 154 13.97 -8.12 -6.85
CA ALA A 154 14.26 -6.69 -6.81
C ALA A 154 14.31 -6.16 -8.25
N THR A 155 13.64 -5.03 -8.47
CA THR A 155 13.51 -4.39 -9.77
C THR A 155 13.54 -2.87 -9.63
N ASP A 156 13.35 -2.15 -10.74
CA ASP A 156 13.29 -0.70 -10.74
C ASP A 156 11.86 -0.17 -10.59
N LEU A 157 11.77 1.13 -10.29
CA LEU A 157 10.51 1.87 -10.20
C LEU A 157 9.66 1.70 -11.47
N PHE A 158 10.29 1.76 -12.65
CA PHE A 158 9.60 1.65 -13.93
C PHE A 158 8.87 0.31 -14.06
N SER A 159 9.51 -0.78 -13.63
CA SER A 159 8.97 -2.13 -13.68
C SER A 159 7.85 -2.32 -12.65
N ALA A 160 7.98 -1.79 -11.44
CA ALA A 160 6.92 -1.82 -10.43
C ALA A 160 5.64 -1.10 -10.89
N PHE A 161 5.79 0.07 -11.53
CA PHE A 161 4.65 0.78 -12.12
C PHE A 161 4.12 0.08 -13.37
N THR A 162 4.98 -0.51 -14.19
CA THR A 162 4.55 -1.34 -15.32
C THR A 162 3.65 -2.48 -14.86
N MET A 163 3.99 -3.17 -13.75
CA MET A 163 3.14 -4.21 -13.16
C MET A 163 1.76 -3.65 -12.76
N THR A 164 1.74 -2.43 -12.22
CA THR A 164 0.51 -1.71 -11.86
C THR A 164 -0.36 -1.44 -13.06
N TYR A 165 0.17 -0.80 -14.11
CA TYR A 165 -0.57 -0.54 -15.36
C TYR A 165 -1.02 -1.82 -16.08
N ARG A 166 -0.31 -2.92 -15.88
CA ARG A 166 -0.64 -4.24 -16.43
C ARG A 166 -1.73 -4.98 -15.66
N GLY A 167 -2.21 -4.43 -14.54
CA GLY A 167 -3.30 -4.98 -13.74
C GLY A 167 -2.88 -6.11 -12.80
N PHE A 168 -1.58 -6.21 -12.46
CA PHE A 168 -1.10 -7.24 -11.54
C PHE A 168 -1.35 -6.90 -10.06
N ILE A 169 -1.60 -5.63 -9.73
CA ILE A 169 -1.81 -5.20 -8.34
C ILE A 169 -3.27 -5.43 -7.94
N ASP A 170 -3.48 -6.29 -6.95
CA ASP A 170 -4.82 -6.64 -6.47
C ASP A 170 -5.34 -5.58 -5.49
N VAL A 171 -4.51 -5.19 -4.51
CA VAL A 171 -4.89 -4.19 -3.52
C VAL A 171 -3.75 -3.21 -3.25
N CYS A 172 -4.09 -1.93 -3.16
CA CYS A 172 -3.17 -0.88 -2.74
C CYS A 172 -3.69 -0.18 -1.49
N PHE A 173 -2.79 0.25 -0.61
CA PHE A 173 -3.11 1.03 0.59
C PHE A 173 -2.55 2.45 0.47
N LEU A 174 -3.41 3.46 0.56
CA LEU A 174 -3.03 4.87 0.40
C LEU A 174 -3.41 5.70 1.64
N GLY A 175 -2.53 6.62 2.00
CA GLY A 175 -2.81 7.68 2.97
C GLY A 175 -3.45 8.90 2.31
N VAL A 176 -4.30 9.61 3.04
CA VAL A 176 -5.10 10.71 2.48
C VAL A 176 -4.96 11.99 3.30
N GLY A 177 -4.85 13.14 2.62
CA GLY A 177 -4.83 14.48 3.21
C GLY A 177 -6.19 15.16 3.17
N GLN A 178 -6.84 15.22 2.01
CA GLN A 178 -8.27 15.51 1.89
C GLN A 178 -8.96 14.42 1.07
N VAL A 179 -10.20 14.11 1.42
CA VAL A 179 -11.05 13.18 0.69
C VAL A 179 -12.41 13.80 0.43
N ASP A 180 -12.96 13.60 -0.76
CA ASP A 180 -14.31 14.01 -1.09
C ASP A 180 -15.32 12.86 -1.01
N LYS A 181 -16.57 13.19 -1.33
CA LYS A 181 -17.73 12.30 -1.31
C LYS A 181 -17.58 11.03 -2.16
N TYR A 182 -16.72 11.05 -3.18
CA TYR A 182 -16.51 9.94 -4.13
C TYR A 182 -15.13 9.30 -3.99
N GLY A 183 -14.40 9.63 -2.91
CA GLY A 183 -13.09 9.07 -2.63
C GLY A 183 -11.99 9.60 -3.55
N ASN A 184 -12.18 10.77 -4.18
CA ASN A 184 -11.07 11.47 -4.80
C ASN A 184 -10.17 12.06 -3.72
N LEU A 185 -8.88 12.12 -4.00
CA LEU A 185 -7.87 12.39 -2.97
C LEU A 185 -7.05 13.64 -3.27
N ASN A 186 -6.74 14.37 -2.20
CA ASN A 186 -5.66 15.35 -2.18
C ASN A 186 -4.55 14.88 -1.24
N THR A 187 -3.34 14.78 -1.78
CA THR A 187 -2.10 14.58 -1.02
C THR A 187 -1.01 15.56 -1.46
N THR A 188 -1.38 16.63 -2.17
CA THR A 188 -0.45 17.57 -2.82
C THR A 188 -0.33 18.90 -2.07
N CYS A 189 -1.42 19.62 -1.85
CA CYS A 189 -1.40 20.90 -1.11
C CYS A 189 -2.76 21.30 -0.57
N ILE A 190 -2.77 22.07 0.50
CA ILE A 190 -3.95 22.73 1.06
C ILE A 190 -3.92 24.21 0.65
N GLY A 191 -5.05 24.73 0.20
CA GLY A 191 -5.20 26.07 -0.38
C GLY A 191 -4.70 26.18 -1.82
N ASP A 192 -4.31 27.40 -2.22
CA ASP A 192 -3.85 27.70 -3.59
C ASP A 192 -2.57 26.92 -3.95
N TYR A 193 -2.51 26.38 -5.17
CA TYR A 193 -1.38 25.54 -5.60
C TYR A 193 -0.05 26.31 -5.69
N HIS A 194 -0.07 27.56 -6.14
CA HIS A 194 1.13 28.38 -6.30
C HIS A 194 1.57 29.03 -5.00
N LYS A 195 0.65 29.18 -4.03
CA LYS A 195 0.92 29.75 -2.71
C LYS A 195 0.21 28.94 -1.62
N PRO A 196 0.62 27.67 -1.40
CA PRO A 196 -0.12 26.77 -0.54
C PRO A 196 -0.01 27.17 0.93
N THR A 197 -1.11 27.03 1.66
CA THR A 197 -1.11 27.17 3.12
C THR A 197 -0.30 26.05 3.76
N LEU A 198 -0.43 24.83 3.21
CA LEU A 198 0.35 23.67 3.63
C LEU A 198 0.75 22.84 2.40
N ARG A 199 2.04 22.51 2.30
CA ARG A 199 2.52 21.55 1.31
C ARG A 199 2.48 20.14 1.90
N LEU A 200 1.78 19.24 1.22
CA LEU A 200 1.72 17.83 1.58
C LEU A 200 2.84 17.06 0.85
N PRO A 201 3.14 15.81 1.23
CA PRO A 201 4.23 15.02 0.63
C PRO A 201 4.14 14.84 -0.89
N GLY A 202 2.95 14.97 -1.48
CA GLY A 202 2.70 14.82 -2.92
C GLY A 202 2.02 13.50 -3.27
N SER A 203 1.81 13.30 -4.58
CA SER A 203 1.22 12.07 -5.11
C SER A 203 2.09 10.85 -4.82
N GLY A 204 3.42 10.95 -4.99
CA GLY A 204 4.23 9.75 -5.22
C GLY A 204 3.60 8.92 -6.35
N GLY A 205 3.43 7.61 -6.14
CA GLY A 205 2.64 6.74 -7.02
C GLY A 205 1.14 6.67 -6.76
N ALA A 206 0.60 7.42 -5.79
CA ALA A 206 -0.80 7.26 -5.34
C ALA A 206 -1.82 7.39 -6.48
N ALA A 207 -1.62 8.37 -7.37
CA ALA A 207 -2.47 8.57 -8.53
C ALA A 207 -2.52 7.34 -9.44
N ASP A 208 -1.38 6.70 -9.72
CA ASP A 208 -1.30 5.51 -10.55
C ASP A 208 -1.87 4.27 -9.86
N PHE A 209 -1.57 4.09 -8.57
CA PHE A 209 -2.07 2.94 -7.83
C PHE A 209 -3.58 2.95 -7.67
N ILE A 210 -4.21 4.09 -7.33
CA ILE A 210 -5.68 4.15 -7.26
C ILE A 210 -6.32 4.02 -8.64
N SER A 211 -5.60 4.40 -9.70
CA SER A 211 -6.09 4.33 -11.08
C SER A 211 -6.12 2.90 -11.62
N TYR A 212 -5.13 2.07 -11.28
CA TYR A 212 -4.91 0.78 -11.97
C TYR A 212 -4.90 -0.45 -11.05
N ALA A 213 -4.82 -0.31 -9.73
CA ALA A 213 -5.03 -1.45 -8.83
C ALA A 213 -6.49 -1.93 -8.89
N LYS A 214 -6.74 -3.23 -8.70
CA LYS A 214 -8.10 -3.77 -8.71
C LYS A 214 -8.97 -3.17 -7.60
N ARG A 215 -8.39 -2.88 -6.45
CA ARG A 215 -9.03 -2.08 -5.39
C ARG A 215 -8.03 -1.30 -4.56
N THR A 216 -8.51 -0.24 -3.92
CA THR A 216 -7.69 0.58 -3.03
C THR A 216 -8.35 0.71 -1.66
N VAL A 217 -7.53 0.61 -0.61
CA VAL A 217 -7.89 0.86 0.78
C VAL A 217 -7.28 2.19 1.20
N LEU A 218 -8.12 3.12 1.62
CA LEU A 218 -7.74 4.47 1.98
C LEU A 218 -7.64 4.60 3.50
N THR A 219 -6.70 5.41 3.97
CA THR A 219 -6.52 5.70 5.40
C THR A 219 -6.44 7.21 5.64
N LEU A 220 -7.36 7.74 6.45
CA LEU A 220 -7.44 9.16 6.81
C LEU A 220 -7.21 9.32 8.31
N ARG A 221 -5.99 9.68 8.71
CA ARG A 221 -5.59 9.74 10.15
C ARG A 221 -5.49 11.15 10.72
N GLY A 222 -5.20 12.14 9.89
CA GLY A 222 -5.06 13.55 10.27
C GLY A 222 -5.39 14.49 9.13
N GLY A 223 -6.20 14.00 8.19
CA GLY A 223 -6.72 14.76 7.07
C GLY A 223 -8.20 15.09 7.27
N GLU A 224 -8.82 15.65 6.24
CA GLU A 224 -10.17 16.23 6.32
C GLU A 224 -11.10 15.69 5.23
N PHE A 225 -12.39 15.62 5.53
CA PHE A 225 -13.42 15.47 4.52
C PHE A 225 -13.78 16.84 3.96
N VAL A 226 -13.87 16.96 2.63
CA VAL A 226 -14.15 18.24 1.96
C VAL A 226 -15.15 18.07 0.83
N GLU A 227 -16.04 19.05 0.65
CA GLU A 227 -16.96 19.07 -0.50
C GLU A 227 -16.20 19.13 -1.83
N LYS A 228 -15.08 19.86 -1.84
CA LYS A 228 -14.22 20.02 -2.99
C LYS A 228 -12.76 20.00 -2.53
N LEU A 229 -11.96 19.20 -3.19
CA LEU A 229 -10.51 19.15 -2.95
C LEU A 229 -9.87 20.47 -3.35
N ASP A 230 -8.93 20.95 -2.52
CA ASP A 230 -8.09 22.10 -2.90
C ASP A 230 -7.21 21.76 -4.11
N TYR A 231 -6.76 20.51 -4.18
CA TYR A 231 -6.03 19.97 -5.31
C TYR A 231 -6.45 18.52 -5.59
N PHE A 232 -6.77 18.22 -6.85
CA PHE A 232 -7.11 16.87 -7.27
C PHE A 232 -5.83 16.08 -7.54
N THR A 233 -5.38 15.28 -6.58
CA THR A 233 -4.16 14.48 -6.73
C THR A 233 -4.43 13.13 -7.36
N SER A 234 -5.41 12.39 -6.84
CA SER A 234 -5.64 10.99 -7.23
C SER A 234 -7.12 10.71 -7.47
N PRO A 235 -7.49 10.01 -8.56
CA PRO A 235 -8.88 9.79 -8.93
C PRO A 235 -9.53 8.64 -8.16
N GLY A 236 -10.56 8.96 -7.38
CA GLY A 236 -11.51 8.01 -6.82
C GLY A 236 -12.57 7.63 -7.84
N TYR A 237 -13.85 7.76 -7.48
CA TYR A 237 -14.97 7.56 -8.40
C TYR A 237 -15.39 8.83 -9.18
N LEU A 238 -14.53 9.85 -9.23
CA LEU A 238 -14.76 11.09 -9.97
C LEU A 238 -16.06 11.79 -9.53
N GLU A 239 -17.11 11.73 -10.35
CA GLU A 239 -18.40 12.36 -10.11
C GLU A 239 -19.44 11.37 -9.51
N GLY A 240 -19.01 10.15 -9.20
CA GLY A 240 -19.88 9.05 -8.77
C GLY A 240 -20.47 8.26 -9.95
N GLY A 241 -21.38 7.33 -9.64
CA GLY A 241 -22.06 6.53 -10.66
C GLY A 241 -21.10 5.74 -11.55
N ASP A 242 -21.32 5.83 -12.86
CA ASP A 242 -20.47 5.23 -13.90
C ASP A 242 -19.37 6.19 -14.40
N SER A 243 -19.20 7.38 -13.80
CA SER A 243 -18.33 8.44 -14.35
C SER A 243 -16.87 7.98 -14.53
N ARG A 244 -16.34 7.21 -13.57
CA ARG A 244 -15.02 6.57 -13.67
C ARG A 244 -14.92 5.64 -14.89
N ASP A 245 -15.92 4.78 -15.09
CA ASP A 245 -15.93 3.80 -16.19
C ASP A 245 -16.10 4.47 -17.56
N ARG A 246 -16.91 5.54 -17.64
CA ARG A 246 -17.12 6.32 -18.88
C ARG A 246 -15.84 6.96 -19.42
N THR A 247 -14.82 7.18 -18.58
CA THR A 247 -13.54 7.73 -19.04
C THR A 247 -12.80 6.78 -19.99
N GLY A 248 -13.01 5.47 -19.84
CA GLY A 248 -12.25 4.45 -20.57
C GLY A 248 -10.76 4.35 -20.20
N PHE A 249 -10.28 5.10 -19.20
CA PHE A 249 -8.86 5.13 -18.80
C PHE A 249 -8.51 4.10 -17.73
N PHE A 250 -9.46 3.74 -16.88
CA PHE A 250 -9.22 2.87 -15.72
C PHE A 250 -9.77 1.46 -15.96
N PRO A 251 -9.22 0.43 -15.30
CA PRO A 251 -9.81 -0.90 -15.30
C PRO A 251 -11.25 -0.85 -14.77
N LYS A 252 -12.15 -1.63 -15.37
CA LYS A 252 -13.52 -1.76 -14.88
C LYS A 252 -13.53 -2.37 -13.49
N GLU A 253 -14.55 -2.02 -12.71
CA GLU A 253 -14.75 -2.51 -11.34
C GLU A 253 -13.56 -2.23 -10.41
N SER A 254 -12.73 -1.21 -10.75
CA SER A 254 -11.62 -0.73 -9.94
C SER A 254 -11.98 0.54 -9.17
N GLY A 255 -11.15 0.86 -8.16
CA GLY A 255 -11.26 2.10 -7.41
C GLY A 255 -11.17 1.89 -5.90
N PRO A 256 -11.51 2.93 -5.11
CA PRO A 256 -11.49 2.81 -3.68
C PRO A 256 -12.61 1.87 -3.20
N SER A 257 -12.26 1.00 -2.26
CA SER A 257 -13.14 -0.04 -1.70
C SER A 257 -13.47 0.20 -0.24
N MET A 258 -12.56 0.85 0.49
CA MET A 258 -12.69 1.17 1.90
C MET A 258 -11.98 2.48 2.19
N LEU A 259 -12.54 3.28 3.10
CA LEU A 259 -11.83 4.37 3.78
C LEU A 259 -11.88 4.12 5.29
N LEU A 260 -10.71 4.00 5.90
CA LEU A 260 -10.54 3.84 7.34
C LEU A 260 -10.16 5.16 8.00
N THR A 261 -10.84 5.51 9.08
CA THR A 261 -10.57 6.71 9.88
C THR A 261 -10.47 6.37 11.37
N PRO A 262 -9.97 7.28 12.23
CA PRO A 262 -10.03 7.13 13.69
C PRO A 262 -11.44 6.94 14.27
N LYS A 263 -12.51 7.19 13.50
CA LYS A 263 -13.90 7.12 13.95
C LYS A 263 -14.66 5.90 13.41
N GLY A 264 -14.23 5.32 12.30
CA GLY A 264 -14.91 4.18 11.72
C GLY A 264 -14.41 3.76 10.35
N VAL A 265 -15.16 2.82 9.75
CA VAL A 265 -14.94 2.27 8.42
C VAL A 265 -16.04 2.76 7.50
N PHE A 266 -15.63 3.30 6.36
CA PHE A 266 -16.51 3.74 5.29
C PHE A 266 -16.31 2.85 4.06
N LYS A 267 -17.39 2.68 3.30
CA LYS A 267 -17.40 1.97 2.03
C LYS A 267 -18.06 2.84 0.97
N PHE A 268 -18.04 2.37 -0.27
CA PHE A 268 -18.63 3.06 -1.41
C PHE A 268 -19.84 2.29 -1.89
N ASP A 269 -20.94 3.02 -2.11
CA ASP A 269 -22.17 2.44 -2.63
C ASP A 269 -21.94 1.81 -4.01
N ALA A 270 -22.59 0.69 -4.30
CA ALA A 270 -22.30 -0.07 -5.52
C ALA A 270 -22.73 0.66 -6.79
N GLU A 271 -23.81 1.44 -6.73
CA GLU A 271 -24.39 2.14 -7.87
C GLU A 271 -23.94 3.59 -7.92
N THR A 272 -24.17 4.35 -6.85
CA THR A 272 -23.88 5.79 -6.77
C THR A 272 -22.41 6.08 -6.54
N LYS A 273 -21.62 5.10 -6.07
CA LYS A 273 -20.22 5.25 -5.67
C LYS A 273 -19.98 6.30 -4.59
N GLU A 274 -21.04 6.72 -3.91
CA GLU A 274 -20.98 7.65 -2.79
C GLU A 274 -20.44 6.94 -1.55
N LEU A 275 -19.57 7.64 -0.82
CA LEU A 275 -19.05 7.18 0.45
C LEU A 275 -20.16 7.10 1.51
N TYR A 276 -20.25 5.98 2.22
CA TYR A 276 -21.17 5.79 3.35
C TYR A 276 -20.47 5.18 4.56
N LEU A 277 -20.97 5.49 5.76
CA LEU A 277 -20.48 4.92 7.01
C LEU A 277 -20.97 3.47 7.14
N ALA A 278 -20.04 2.52 7.10
CA ALA A 278 -20.33 1.09 7.17
C ALA A 278 -20.15 0.53 8.59
N GLN A 279 -19.14 1.01 9.32
CA GLN A 279 -18.88 0.57 10.69
C GLN A 279 -18.40 1.71 11.58
N LEU A 280 -18.79 1.69 12.85
CA LEU A 280 -18.25 2.59 13.88
C LEU A 280 -17.15 1.89 14.68
N HIS A 281 -16.15 2.64 15.12
CA HIS A 281 -15.25 2.12 16.15
C HIS A 281 -15.93 2.14 17.53
N PRO A 282 -15.50 1.27 18.47
CA PRO A 282 -16.03 1.26 19.83
C PRO A 282 -16.03 2.62 20.51
N GLY A 283 -17.19 3.03 21.01
CA GLY A 283 -17.40 4.31 21.71
C GLY A 283 -17.65 5.52 20.81
N VAL A 284 -17.66 5.37 19.48
CA VAL A 284 -17.95 6.46 18.53
C VAL A 284 -19.45 6.46 18.17
N THR A 285 -20.05 7.64 18.05
CA THR A 285 -21.44 7.80 17.60
C THR A 285 -21.52 8.33 16.17
N VAL A 286 -22.67 8.14 15.50
CA VAL A 286 -22.92 8.66 14.14
C VAL A 286 -22.82 10.18 14.12
N GLU A 287 -23.31 10.87 15.14
CA GLU A 287 -23.27 12.33 15.24
C GLU A 287 -21.83 12.85 15.31
N ALA A 288 -20.95 12.13 16.02
CA ALA A 288 -19.53 12.47 16.08
C ALA A 288 -18.86 12.35 14.71
N VAL A 289 -19.29 11.40 13.87
CA VAL A 289 -18.81 11.26 12.48
C VAL A 289 -19.37 12.36 11.59
N ARG A 290 -20.67 12.63 11.66
CA ARG A 290 -21.33 13.67 10.85
C ARG A 290 -20.72 15.06 11.03
N ARG A 291 -20.16 15.36 12.21
CA ARG A 291 -19.46 16.65 12.46
C ARG A 291 -18.22 16.87 11.60
N ASP A 292 -17.58 15.82 11.12
CA ASP A 292 -16.37 15.95 10.30
C ASP A 292 -16.71 16.01 8.80
N ILE A 293 -17.95 15.69 8.42
CA ILE A 293 -18.33 15.45 7.03
C ILE A 293 -19.23 16.61 6.57
N PRO A 294 -18.81 17.38 5.55
CA PRO A 294 -19.53 18.60 5.17
C PRO A 294 -20.78 18.36 4.31
N TRP A 295 -21.00 17.13 3.83
CA TRP A 295 -22.22 16.72 3.12
C TRP A 295 -23.15 15.86 3.98
N ASP A 296 -24.35 15.56 3.48
CA ASP A 296 -25.24 14.60 4.13
C ASP A 296 -24.69 13.16 4.05
N LEU A 297 -24.10 12.71 5.16
CA LEU A 297 -23.53 11.39 5.29
C LEU A 297 -24.59 10.29 5.21
N LYS A 298 -24.46 9.41 4.23
CA LYS A 298 -25.15 8.12 4.20
C LYS A 298 -24.59 7.16 5.25
N VAL A 299 -25.48 6.42 5.91
CA VAL A 299 -25.16 5.43 6.93
C VAL A 299 -25.75 4.09 6.49
N ALA A 300 -24.97 3.02 6.63
CA ALA A 300 -25.41 1.68 6.28
C ALA A 300 -26.67 1.30 7.10
N PRO A 301 -27.68 0.66 6.47
CA PRO A 301 -28.87 0.21 7.19
C PRO A 301 -28.55 -0.86 8.24
N ASP A 302 -27.47 -1.62 8.01
CA ASP A 302 -26.91 -2.64 8.87
C ASP A 302 -25.62 -2.17 9.56
N LEU A 303 -25.55 -0.88 9.94
CA LEU A 303 -24.39 -0.28 10.62
C LEU A 303 -23.89 -1.17 11.76
N THR A 304 -22.66 -1.68 11.62
CA THR A 304 -22.03 -2.51 12.65
C THR A 304 -20.95 -1.74 13.42
N GLN A 305 -20.40 -2.39 14.42
CA GLN A 305 -19.18 -1.92 15.08
C GLN A 305 -17.98 -2.71 14.55
N THR A 306 -16.80 -2.10 14.50
CA THR A 306 -15.57 -2.83 14.17
C THR A 306 -15.26 -3.86 15.24
N GLU A 307 -14.85 -5.05 14.82
CA GLU A 307 -14.55 -6.16 15.72
C GLU A 307 -13.41 -5.82 16.66
N ARG A 308 -13.51 -6.33 17.89
CA ARG A 308 -12.44 -6.26 18.86
C ARG A 308 -11.22 -7.07 18.38
N PRO A 309 -10.00 -6.50 18.44
CA PRO A 309 -8.76 -7.22 18.23
C PRO A 309 -8.59 -8.46 19.11
N SER A 310 -8.10 -9.56 18.55
CA SER A 310 -7.71 -10.72 19.34
C SER A 310 -6.40 -10.47 20.09
N ASP A 311 -6.19 -11.12 21.24
CA ASP A 311 -4.96 -10.98 22.03
C ASP A 311 -3.70 -11.31 21.18
N ARG A 312 -3.82 -12.24 20.23
CA ARG A 312 -2.75 -12.62 19.31
C ARG A 312 -2.39 -11.51 18.33
N GLU A 313 -3.40 -10.79 17.81
CA GLU A 313 -3.18 -9.65 16.91
C GLU A 313 -2.53 -8.49 17.67
N ILE A 314 -3.05 -8.18 18.86
CA ILE A 314 -2.52 -7.12 19.74
C ILE A 314 -1.04 -7.39 20.04
N ASP A 315 -0.71 -8.62 20.44
CA ASP A 315 0.67 -8.99 20.75
C ASP A 315 1.60 -8.91 19.54
N PHE A 316 1.13 -9.28 18.35
CA PHE A 316 1.92 -9.13 17.14
C PHE A 316 2.25 -7.66 16.88
N VAL A 317 1.25 -6.77 16.89
CA VAL A 317 1.44 -5.35 16.62
C VAL A 317 2.40 -4.71 17.64
N ARG A 318 2.26 -5.05 18.94
CA ARG A 318 3.17 -4.56 19.99
C ARG A 318 4.61 -5.01 19.82
N GLN A 319 4.82 -6.23 19.36
CA GLN A 319 6.16 -6.78 19.16
C GLN A 319 6.81 -6.27 17.89
N PHE A 320 6.03 -6.18 16.81
CA PHE A 320 6.52 -5.76 15.51
C PHE A 320 6.71 -4.24 15.43
N ALA A 321 5.70 -3.47 15.83
CA ALA A 321 5.67 -2.01 15.74
C ALA A 321 5.32 -1.35 17.09
N PRO A 322 6.19 -1.47 18.12
CA PRO A 322 5.92 -0.99 19.47
C PRO A 322 5.61 0.53 19.52
N THR A 323 6.31 1.33 18.72
CA THR A 323 6.09 2.77 18.60
C THR A 323 4.74 3.11 17.97
N GLU A 324 4.30 2.37 16.95
CA GLU A 324 2.98 2.58 16.34
C GLU A 324 1.86 2.14 17.28
N SER A 325 2.03 1.01 17.97
CA SER A 325 1.11 0.50 18.99
C SER A 325 0.88 1.52 20.12
N ALA A 326 1.97 2.06 20.69
CA ALA A 326 1.93 3.05 21.76
C ALA A 326 1.31 4.39 21.32
N GLY A 327 1.45 4.71 20.03
CA GLY A 327 0.99 5.97 19.46
C GLY A 327 2.00 7.10 19.60
N ARG A 328 1.84 8.12 18.74
CA ARG A 328 2.84 9.17 18.53
C ARG A 328 3.16 9.99 19.79
N ALA A 329 2.15 10.32 20.60
CA ALA A 329 2.32 11.14 21.80
C ALA A 329 3.25 10.45 22.81
N LEU A 330 2.88 9.23 23.22
CA LEU A 330 3.67 8.45 24.17
C LEU A 330 5.05 8.07 23.60
N ALA A 331 5.13 7.72 22.32
CA ALA A 331 6.41 7.43 21.67
C ALA A 331 7.36 8.64 21.69
N MET A 332 6.82 9.86 21.51
CA MET A 332 7.61 11.08 21.53
C MET A 332 8.07 11.45 22.94
N GLU A 333 7.20 11.33 23.94
CA GLU A 333 7.55 11.52 25.36
C GLU A 333 8.70 10.59 25.77
N LEU A 334 8.57 9.29 25.51
CA LEU A 334 9.60 8.30 25.82
C LEU A 334 10.92 8.56 25.08
N SER A 335 10.84 9.04 23.83
CA SER A 335 12.04 9.38 23.05
C SER A 335 12.77 10.58 23.66
N ILE A 336 12.03 11.62 24.09
CA ILE A 336 12.61 12.78 24.76
C ILE A 336 13.26 12.36 26.08
N GLU A 337 12.57 11.57 26.90
CA GLU A 337 13.11 11.07 28.17
C GLU A 337 14.38 10.24 27.96
N ALA A 338 14.41 9.37 26.95
CA ALA A 338 15.59 8.57 26.63
C ALA A 338 16.79 9.44 26.23
N VAL A 339 16.57 10.48 25.42
CA VAL A 339 17.62 11.44 25.04
C VAL A 339 18.12 12.22 26.25
N LEU A 340 17.22 12.71 27.11
CA LEU A 340 17.59 13.43 28.34
C LEU A 340 18.42 12.55 29.26
N LYS A 341 18.04 11.28 29.42
CA LYS A 341 18.78 10.30 30.22
C LYS A 341 20.19 10.06 29.66
N GLN A 342 20.32 9.87 28.34
CA GLN A 342 21.62 9.72 27.70
C GLN A 342 22.50 10.98 27.85
N ALA A 343 21.92 12.17 27.75
CA ALA A 343 22.65 13.42 27.96
C ALA A 343 23.13 13.57 29.41
N GLN A 344 22.30 13.19 30.39
CA GLN A 344 22.69 13.17 31.82
C GLN A 344 23.78 12.15 32.11
N GLU A 345 23.79 11.00 31.43
CA GLU A 345 24.85 9.99 31.56
C GLU A 345 26.16 10.49 30.95
N ARG A 346 26.13 11.15 29.80
CA ARG A 346 27.32 11.74 29.14
C ARG A 346 27.91 12.94 29.86
N GLY A 347 27.09 13.74 30.56
CA GLY A 347 27.56 14.88 31.35
C GLY A 347 28.17 14.50 32.71
N LYS A 348 28.18 13.22 33.06
CA LYS A 348 28.81 12.66 34.27
C LYS A 348 30.17 12.01 34.01
N GLU A 349 30.57 11.89 32.74
CA GLU A 349 31.95 11.59 32.31
C GLU A 349 32.73 12.90 32.15
#